data_AF-A0A420EI74-F1
#
_entry.id   AF-A0A420EI74-F1
#
_cell.length_a   1.000
_cell.length_b   1.000
_cell.length_c   1.000
_cell.angle_alpha   90.00
_cell.angle_beta   90.00
_cell.angle_gamma   90.00
#
_symmetry.space_group_name_H-M   'P 1'
#
loop_
_entity.id
_entity.type
_entity.pdbx_description
1 polymer ?
#
loop_
_entity_poly.entity_id
_entity_poly.type
_entity_poly.pdbx_seq_one_letter_code
_entity_poly.pdbx_strand_id
1 'polypeptide(L)'
;MINQAELHTVIDVHERIERLLSLSQMHYDICSDLVNGYLSVTSHQLNATMRVLTVITAIFIPLGFLAGLYGMNFEYIPELKLTHGYFYLLGFMSILALGLIGLFKKIRWL
;
A
#
# COMPACT_ATOMS: atom_id res chain seq x y z
N MET A 1 -25.43 -65.04 2.66
CA MET A 1 -25.13 -64.50 1.31
C MET A 1 -25.64 -63.08 1.27
N ILE A 2 -24.75 -62.10 1.22
CA ILE A 2 -25.18 -60.69 1.06
C ILE A 2 -25.76 -60.57 -0.35
N ASN A 3 -26.95 -60.01 -0.47
CA ASN A 3 -27.67 -59.87 -1.73
C ASN A 3 -26.93 -58.86 -2.63
N GLN A 4 -26.75 -59.16 -3.92
CA GLN A 4 -26.05 -58.27 -4.89
C GLN A 4 -26.66 -56.85 -4.93
N ALA A 5 -27.97 -56.73 -4.68
CA ALA A 5 -28.66 -55.46 -4.58
C ALA A 5 -28.23 -54.61 -3.36
N GLU A 6 -27.94 -55.24 -2.22
CA GLU A 6 -27.48 -54.55 -1.00
C GLU A 6 -26.03 -54.06 -1.12
N LEU A 7 -25.19 -54.79 -1.88
CA LEU A 7 -23.82 -54.35 -2.15
C LEU A 7 -23.81 -53.12 -3.07
N HIS A 8 -24.68 -53.11 -4.09
CA HIS A 8 -24.80 -51.98 -5.01
C HIS A 8 -25.26 -50.69 -4.31
N THR A 9 -26.23 -50.75 -3.41
CA THR A 9 -26.70 -49.57 -2.67
C THR A 9 -25.63 -48.99 -1.76
N VAL A 10 -24.81 -49.83 -1.12
CA VAL A 10 -23.68 -49.39 -0.30
C VAL A 10 -22.62 -48.68 -1.13
N ILE A 11 -22.30 -49.20 -2.32
CA ILE A 11 -21.35 -48.58 -3.25
C ILE A 11 -21.89 -47.22 -3.74
N ASP A 12 -23.15 -47.14 -4.13
CA ASP A 12 -23.78 -45.87 -4.57
C ASP A 12 -23.74 -44.79 -3.48
N VAL A 13 -23.97 -45.16 -2.22
CA VAL A 13 -23.88 -44.23 -1.08
C VAL A 13 -22.43 -43.80 -0.84
N HIS A 14 -21.49 -44.73 -0.93
CA HIS A 14 -20.07 -44.43 -0.81
C HIS A 14 -19.60 -43.44 -1.88
N GLU A 15 -19.95 -43.66 -3.16
CA GLU A 15 -19.63 -42.74 -4.25
C GLU A 15 -20.24 -41.35 -4.05
N ARG A 16 -21.47 -41.28 -3.53
CA ARG A 16 -22.13 -39.99 -3.20
C ARG A 16 -21.40 -39.26 -2.08
N ILE A 17 -20.95 -39.97 -1.05
CA ILE A 17 -20.16 -39.40 0.05
C ILE A 17 -18.82 -38.88 -0.48
N GLU A 18 -18.12 -39.65 -1.30
CA GLU A 18 -16.85 -39.20 -1.90
C GLU A 18 -17.04 -37.95 -2.77
N ARG A 19 -18.08 -37.90 -3.59
CA ARG A 19 -18.40 -36.70 -4.39
C ARG A 19 -18.69 -35.50 -3.50
N LEU A 20 -19.48 -35.67 -2.44
CA LEU A 20 -19.76 -34.58 -1.49
C LEU A 20 -18.51 -34.10 -0.76
N LEU A 21 -17.62 -35.01 -0.37
CA LEU A 21 -16.34 -34.67 0.25
C LEU A 21 -15.44 -33.89 -0.72
N SER A 22 -15.34 -34.34 -1.97
CA SER A 22 -14.56 -33.63 -2.99
C SER A 22 -15.11 -32.23 -3.28
N LEU A 23 -16.45 -32.09 -3.32
CA LEU A 23 -17.12 -30.82 -3.50
C LEU A 23 -16.86 -29.90 -2.31
N SER A 24 -16.94 -30.43 -1.08
CA SER A 24 -16.63 -29.68 0.14
C SER A 24 -15.19 -29.15 0.12
N GLN A 25 -14.22 -30.01 -0.22
CA GLN A 25 -12.81 -29.62 -0.34
C GLN A 25 -12.63 -28.50 -1.36
N MET A 26 -13.25 -28.62 -2.54
CA MET A 26 -13.22 -27.57 -3.56
C MET A 26 -13.76 -26.23 -3.04
N HIS A 27 -14.86 -26.24 -2.27
CA HIS A 27 -15.38 -25.02 -1.65
C HIS A 27 -14.42 -24.42 -0.62
N TYR A 28 -13.75 -25.26 0.18
CA TYR A 28 -12.71 -24.78 1.11
C TYR A 28 -11.56 -24.11 0.38
N ASP A 29 -11.09 -24.69 -0.71
CA ASP A 29 -10.00 -24.14 -1.52
C ASP A 29 -10.41 -22.79 -2.14
N ILE A 30 -11.62 -22.70 -2.70
CA ILE A 30 -12.17 -21.44 -3.23
C ILE A 30 -12.27 -20.37 -2.13
N CYS A 31 -12.78 -20.73 -0.95
CA CYS A 31 -12.86 -19.79 0.18
C CYS A 31 -11.47 -19.30 0.60
N SER A 32 -10.48 -20.19 0.65
CA SER A 32 -9.09 -19.83 0.94
C SER A 32 -8.55 -18.85 -0.11
N ASP A 33 -8.75 -19.13 -1.40
CA ASP A 33 -8.32 -18.26 -2.49
C ASP A 33 -9.00 -16.89 -2.44
N LEU A 34 -10.29 -16.84 -2.09
CA LEU A 34 -11.01 -15.58 -1.89
C LEU A 34 -10.45 -14.76 -0.73
N VAL A 35 -10.13 -15.39 0.40
CA VAL A 35 -9.50 -14.72 1.54
C VAL A 35 -8.13 -14.17 1.15
N ASN A 36 -7.32 -14.98 0.46
CA ASN A 36 -6.00 -14.56 -0.03
C ASN A 36 -6.12 -13.39 -1.03
N GLY A 37 -7.10 -13.45 -1.94
CA GLY A 37 -7.41 -12.37 -2.87
C GLY A 37 -7.84 -11.09 -2.16
N TYR A 38 -8.72 -11.20 -1.16
CA TYR A 38 -9.17 -10.06 -0.36
C TYR A 38 -8.02 -9.41 0.42
N LEU A 39 -7.14 -10.22 1.04
CA LEU A 39 -5.95 -9.73 1.72
C LEU A 39 -4.99 -9.03 0.75
N SER A 40 -4.79 -9.59 -0.44
CA SER A 40 -3.99 -8.97 -1.50
C SER A 40 -4.54 -7.60 -1.90
N VAL A 41 -5.84 -7.51 -2.20
CA VAL A 41 -6.50 -6.24 -2.57
C VAL A 41 -6.42 -5.22 -1.44
N THR A 42 -6.63 -5.66 -0.19
CA THR A 42 -6.50 -4.79 1.00
C THR A 42 -5.06 -4.30 1.16
N SER A 43 -4.07 -5.18 1.00
CA SER A 43 -2.65 -4.81 1.02
C SER A 43 -2.30 -3.81 -0.07
N HIS A 44 -2.84 -3.98 -1.29
CA HIS A 44 -2.67 -3.01 -2.37
C HIS A 44 -3.22 -1.63 -2.00
N GLN A 45 -4.40 -1.56 -1.39
CA GLN A 45 -4.99 -0.30 -0.91
C GLN A 45 -4.17 0.35 0.21
N LEU A 46 -3.69 -0.46 1.17
CA LEU A 46 -2.82 0.03 2.24
C LEU A 46 -1.50 0.58 1.68
N ASN A 47 -0.87 -0.14 0.75
CA ASN A 47 0.35 0.31 0.07
C ASN A 47 0.12 1.61 -0.70
N ALA A 48 -1.02 1.77 -1.37
CA ALA A 48 -1.38 3.01 -2.06
C ALA A 48 -1.54 4.17 -1.06
N THR A 49 -2.26 3.95 0.04
CA THR A 49 -2.47 4.96 1.09
C THR A 49 -1.16 5.38 1.75
N MET A 50 -0.33 4.41 2.15
CA MET A 50 0.98 4.64 2.75
C MET A 50 1.91 5.39 1.79
N ARG A 51 1.83 5.11 0.49
CA ARG A 51 2.60 5.81 -0.52
C ARG A 51 2.21 7.29 -0.59
N VAL A 52 0.91 7.61 -0.61
CA VAL A 52 0.43 9.00 -0.59
C VAL A 52 0.94 9.73 0.66
N LEU A 53 0.80 9.11 1.84
CA LEU A 53 1.28 9.71 3.09
C LEU A 53 2.79 9.93 3.08
N THR A 54 3.56 9.01 2.53
CA THR A 54 5.02 9.11 2.41
C THR A 54 5.44 10.22 1.47
N VAL A 55 4.76 10.38 0.32
CA VAL A 55 5.02 11.48 -0.63
C VAL A 55 4.78 12.82 0.04
N ILE A 56 3.65 12.99 0.73
CA ILE A 56 3.34 14.22 1.48
C ILE A 56 4.43 14.46 2.53
N THR A 57 4.75 13.46 3.35
CA THR A 57 5.74 13.57 4.43
C THR A 57 7.13 13.91 3.89
N ALA A 58 7.58 13.27 2.81
CA ALA A 58 8.89 13.50 2.20
C ALA A 58 9.04 14.91 1.64
N ILE A 59 7.94 15.56 1.24
CA ILE A 59 7.94 16.97 0.80
C ILE A 59 7.92 17.89 2.02
N PHE A 60 7.04 17.64 2.98
CA PHE A 60 6.83 18.51 4.14
C PHE A 60 7.97 18.49 5.17
N ILE A 61 8.66 17.37 5.38
CA ILE A 61 9.77 17.29 6.34
C ILE A 61 10.92 18.26 5.99
N PRO A 62 11.53 18.21 4.78
CA PRO A 62 12.63 19.13 4.46
C PRO A 62 12.16 20.58 4.39
N LEU A 63 10.96 20.84 3.84
CA LEU A 63 10.37 22.18 3.82
C LEU A 63 10.12 22.73 5.23
N GLY A 64 9.56 21.92 6.11
CA GLY A 64 9.30 22.26 7.51
C GLY A 64 10.59 22.46 8.30
N PHE A 65 11.62 21.66 8.05
CA PHE A 65 12.95 21.85 8.64
C PHE A 65 13.56 23.18 8.21
N LEU A 66 13.52 23.52 6.91
CA LEU A 66 13.96 24.81 6.39
C LEU A 66 13.16 25.96 7.01
N ALA A 67 11.83 25.88 7.03
CA ALA A 67 10.98 26.91 7.65
C ALA A 67 11.26 27.06 9.15
N GLY A 68 11.50 25.96 9.87
CA GLY A 68 11.85 25.97 11.29
C GLY A 68 13.22 26.59 11.55
N LEU A 69 14.23 26.24 10.74
CA LEU A 69 15.58 26.78 10.86
C LEU A 69 15.61 28.30 10.64
N TYR A 70 14.90 28.80 9.63
CA TYR A 70 14.79 30.24 9.34
C TYR A 70 13.74 30.96 10.22
N GLY A 71 12.84 30.22 10.88
CA GLY A 71 11.88 30.75 11.85
C GLY A 71 12.45 30.88 13.27
N MET A 72 13.63 30.30 13.54
CA MET A 72 14.36 30.57 14.78
C MET A 72 14.91 32.02 14.72
N ASN A 73 14.68 32.80 15.79
CA ASN A 73 15.18 34.18 15.97
C ASN A 73 16.71 34.21 16.11
N PHE A 74 17.46 33.76 15.11
CA PHE A 74 18.91 33.92 15.06
C PHE A 74 19.26 35.33 14.59
N GLU A 75 19.82 36.12 15.51
CA GLU A 75 20.32 37.48 15.27
C GLU A 75 21.49 37.55 14.24
N TYR A 76 22.06 36.40 13.89
CA TYR A 76 23.18 36.25 12.96
C TYR A 76 22.91 35.16 11.91
N ILE A 77 21.97 35.40 10.99
CA ILE A 77 21.88 34.63 9.73
C ILE A 77 22.58 35.45 8.63
N PRO A 78 23.84 35.13 8.25
CA PRO A 78 24.60 35.92 7.28
C PRO A 78 23.93 36.01 5.90
N GLU A 79 23.11 35.03 5.52
CA GLU A 79 22.33 35.03 4.28
C GLU A 79 21.12 36.00 4.28
N LEU A 80 20.64 36.44 5.46
CA LEU A 80 19.49 37.34 5.59
C LEU A 80 19.86 38.83 5.45
N LYS A 81 21.16 39.17 5.47
CA LYS A 81 21.66 40.54 5.26
C LYS A 81 21.65 40.97 3.80
N LEU A 82 21.46 40.05 2.86
CA LEU A 82 21.17 40.36 1.46
C LEU A 82 19.72 40.82 1.35
N THR A 83 19.47 41.97 0.73
CA THR A 83 18.13 42.56 0.50
C THR A 83 17.09 41.60 -0.11
N HIS A 84 17.53 40.51 -0.73
CA HIS A 84 16.69 39.50 -1.38
C HIS A 84 16.87 38.08 -0.83
N GLY A 85 17.56 37.88 0.31
CA GLY A 85 17.84 36.55 0.88
C GLY A 85 16.58 35.72 1.14
N TYR A 86 15.51 36.37 1.58
CA TYR A 86 14.18 35.74 1.74
C TYR A 86 13.62 35.19 0.42
N PHE A 87 13.76 35.91 -0.69
CA PHE A 87 13.30 35.47 -2.00
C PHE A 87 14.12 34.30 -2.55
N TYR A 88 15.43 34.28 -2.32
CA TYR A 88 16.30 33.17 -2.71
C TYR A 88 15.94 31.88 -1.95
N LEU A 89 15.69 31.98 -0.64
CA LEU A 89 15.22 30.86 0.18
C LEU A 89 13.91 30.30 -0.35
N LEU A 90 12.92 31.17 -0.60
CA LEU A 90 11.61 30.78 -1.12
C LEU A 90 11.73 30.12 -2.50
N GLY A 91 12.62 30.62 -3.35
CA GLY A 91 12.97 30.02 -4.63
C GLY A 91 13.59 28.64 -4.47
N PHE A 92 14.54 28.47 -3.57
CA PHE A 92 15.18 27.19 -3.28
C PHE A 92 14.17 26.17 -2.74
N MET A 93 13.34 26.54 -1.77
CA MET A 93 12.27 25.70 -1.23
C MET A 93 11.27 25.28 -2.32
N SER A 94 10.90 26.20 -3.21
CA SER A 94 10.00 25.91 -4.34
C SER A 94 10.64 24.95 -5.35
N ILE A 95 11.91 25.15 -5.70
CA ILE A 95 12.66 24.25 -6.59
C ILE A 95 12.80 22.86 -5.97
N LEU A 96 13.08 22.78 -4.67
CA LEU A 96 13.23 21.52 -3.95
C LEU A 96 11.90 20.75 -3.89
N ALA A 97 10.79 21.44 -3.62
CA ALA A 97 9.44 20.87 -3.66
C ALA A 97 9.07 20.36 -5.05
N LEU A 98 9.26 21.18 -6.10
CA LEU A 98 8.98 20.81 -7.48
C LEU A 98 9.88 19.67 -7.97
N GLY A 99 11.15 19.65 -7.57
CA GLY A 99 12.12 18.60 -7.88
C GLY A 99 11.72 17.25 -7.27
N LEU A 100 11.29 17.25 -5.99
CA LEU A 100 10.76 16.06 -5.33
C LEU A 100 9.48 15.56 -6.00
N ILE A 101 8.53 16.45 -6.33
CA ILE A 101 7.30 16.09 -7.06
C ILE A 101 7.64 15.48 -8.43
N GLY A 102 8.59 16.08 -9.16
CA GLY A 102 9.05 15.58 -10.46
C GLY A 102 9.70 14.19 -10.37
N LEU A 103 10.51 13.95 -9.34
CA LEU A 103 11.11 12.64 -9.06
C LEU A 103 10.03 11.60 -8.73
N PHE A 104 9.07 11.91 -7.85
CA PHE A 104 7.98 10.99 -7.51
C PHE A 104 7.10 10.64 -8.72
N LYS A 105 6.86 11.60 -9.61
CA LYS A 105 6.16 11.37 -10.88
C LYS A 105 6.96 10.49 -11.84
N LYS A 106 8.28 10.69 -11.95
CA LYS A 106 9.16 9.88 -12.83
C LYS A 106 9.29 8.43 -12.36
N ILE A 107 9.25 8.20 -11.05
CA ILE A 107 9.37 6.88 -10.43
C ILE A 107 8.07 6.05 -10.58
N ARG A 108 7.00 6.60 -11.21
CA ARG A 108 5.65 6.01 -11.28
C ARG A 108 5.11 5.59 -9.91
N TRP A 109 5.55 6.30 -8.87
CA TRP A 109 5.01 6.13 -7.54
C TRP A 109 3.66 6.86 -7.43
N LEU A 110 3.47 7.95 -8.18
CA LEU A 110 2.16 8.42 -8.61
C LEU A 110 1.77 7.84 -9.97
#